data_AF-A0A6V7LWJ6-F1
#
_entry.id   AF-A0A6V7LWJ6-F1
#
_cell.length_a   1.000
_cell.length_b   1.000
_cell.length_c   1.000
_cell.angle_alpha   90.00
_cell.angle_beta   90.00
_cell.angle_gamma   90.00
#
_symmetry.space_group_name_H-M   'P 1'
#
loop_
_entity.id
_entity.type
_entity.pdbx_description
1 polymer ?
#
loop_
_entity_poly.entity_id
_entity_poly.type
_entity_poly.pdbx_seq_one_letter_code
_entity_poly.pdbx_strand_id
1 'polypeptide(L)' 'FKDDMLVAQAAVFFVAGFETSSTLTSFALYELAVNFDMQNRLRKEIIAGLEEYDGEITYDM' A
#
# COMPACT_ATOMS: atom_id res chain seq x y z
N PHE A 1 -32.37 3.55 -10.23
CA PHE A 1 -31.70 3.15 -11.50
C PHE A 1 -30.33 3.81 -11.70
N LYS A 2 -30.20 5.14 -11.86
CA LYS A 2 -28.87 5.78 -12.02
C LYS A 2 -27.99 5.69 -10.76
N ASP A 3 -28.59 5.92 -9.60
CA ASP A 3 -27.87 5.86 -8.32
C ASP A 3 -27.39 4.44 -8.00
N ASP A 4 -28.23 3.43 -8.26
CA ASP A 4 -27.86 2.03 -8.09
C ASP A 4 -26.67 1.62 -8.97
N MET A 5 -26.58 2.16 -10.20
CA MET A 5 -25.44 1.93 -11.08
C MET A 5 -24.16 2.59 -10.57
N LEU A 6 -24.24 3.79 -10.00
CA LEU A 6 -23.07 4.46 -9.39
C LEU A 6 -22.55 3.67 -8.19
N VAL A 7 -23.44 3.18 -7.34
CA VAL A 7 -23.08 2.34 -6.18
C VAL A 7 -22.47 1.01 -6.64
N ALA A 8 -23.08 0.34 -7.62
CA ALA A 8 -22.55 -0.90 -8.17
C ALA A 8 -21.14 -0.71 -8.77
N GLN A 9 -20.93 0.37 -9.52
CA GLN A 9 -19.63 0.65 -10.13
C GLN A 9 -18.55 1.00 -9.09
N ALA A 10 -18.91 1.74 -8.04
CA ALA A 10 -18.00 2.00 -6.92
C ALA A 10 -17.58 0.70 -6.22
N ALA A 11 -18.51 -0.24 -6.04
CA ALA A 11 -18.20 -1.57 -5.48
C ALA A 11 -17.26 -2.36 -6.39
N VAL A 12 -17.46 -2.33 -7.71
CA VAL A 12 -16.57 -2.98 -8.67
C VAL A 12 -15.15 -2.40 -8.61
N PHE A 13 -15.01 -1.07 -8.61
CA PHE A 13 -13.69 -0.42 -8.49
C PHE A 13 -13.00 -0.78 -7.18
N PHE A 14 -13.74 -0.79 -6.07
CA PHE A 14 -13.20 -1.20 -4.78
C PHE A 14 -12.70 -2.65 -4.79
N VAL A 15 -13.52 -3.59 -5.25
CA VAL A 15 -13.16 -5.02 -5.23
C VAL A 15 -11.99 -5.30 -6.16
N ALA A 16 -11.99 -4.75 -7.37
CA ALA A 16 -10.90 -4.94 -8.33
C ALA A 16 -9.56 -4.39 -7.80
N GLY A 17 -9.58 -3.21 -7.17
CA GLY A 17 -8.40 -2.62 -6.54
C GLY A 17 -7.96 -3.38 -5.28
N PHE A 18 -8.92 -3.86 -4.48
CA PHE A 18 -8.66 -4.58 -3.24
C PHE A 18 -8.03 -5.95 -3.48
N GLU A 19 -8.61 -6.79 -4.35
CA GLU A 19 -8.13 -8.16 -4.58
C GLU A 19 -6.68 -8.18 -5.06
N THR A 20 -6.35 -7.34 -6.04
CA THR A 20 -5.02 -7.24 -6.62
C THR A 20 -4.01 -6.67 -5.62
N SER A 21 -4.32 -5.53 -4.98
CA SER A 21 -3.42 -4.86 -4.05
C SER A 21 -3.19 -5.65 -2.76
N SER A 22 -4.23 -6.29 -2.22
CA SER A 22 -4.12 -7.11 -1.00
C SER A 22 -3.26 -8.35 -1.22
N THR A 23 -3.43 -9.02 -2.37
CA THR A 23 -2.60 -10.16 -2.77
C THR A 23 -1.14 -9.74 -2.93
N LEU A 24 -0.87 -8.65 -3.66
CA LEU A 24 0.47 -8.11 -3.82
C LEU A 24 1.12 -7.76 -2.48
N THR A 25 0.40 -7.04 -1.61
CA THR A 25 0.89 -6.64 -0.28
C THR A 25 1.21 -7.86 0.57
N SER A 26 0.38 -8.91 0.52
CA SER A 26 0.60 -10.15 1.27
C SER A 26 1.90 -10.85 0.84
N PHE A 27 2.15 -10.97 -0.46
CA PHE A 27 3.40 -11.54 -0.97
C PHE A 27 4.60 -10.64 -0.67
N ALA A 28 4.49 -9.33 -0.84
CA ALA A 28 5.56 -8.40 -0.53
C ALA A 28 5.96 -8.48 0.96
N LEU A 29 4.99 -8.51 1.87
CA LEU A 29 5.24 -8.68 3.30
C LEU A 29 5.83 -10.04 3.63
N TYR A 30 5.40 -11.10 2.95
CA TYR A 30 5.99 -12.44 3.10
C TYR A 30 7.47 -12.45 2.70
N GLU A 31 7.82 -11.92 1.52
CA GLU A 31 9.20 -11.83 1.03
C GLU A 31 10.08 -10.99 1.96
N LEU A 32 9.55 -9.88 2.48
CA LEU A 32 10.24 -9.07 3.50
C LEU A 32 10.43 -9.84 4.81
N ALA A 33 9.44 -10.63 5.24
CA ALA A 33 9.53 -11.39 6.49
C ALA A 33 10.60 -12.50 6.43
N VAL A 34 10.77 -13.13 5.26
CA VAL A 34 11.80 -14.17 5.06
C VAL A 34 13.18 -13.61 4.70
N ASN A 35 13.26 -12.34 4.30
CA ASN A 35 14.51 -11.66 3.94
C ASN A 35 14.79 -10.45 4.85
N PHE A 36 15.41 -10.72 6.01
CA PHE A 36 15.68 -9.73 7.04
C PHE A 36 16.54 -8.55 6.60
N ASP A 37 17.52 -8.77 5.72
CA ASP A 37 18.39 -7.71 5.21
C ASP A 37 17.60 -6.71 4.38
N MET A 38 16.72 -7.20 3.49
CA MET A 38 15.80 -6.35 2.73
C MET A 38 14.83 -5.60 3.64
N GLN A 39 14.24 -6.28 4.62
CA GLN A 39 13.31 -5.64 5.56
C GLN A 39 13.99 -4.53 6.38
N ASN A 40 15.21 -4.77 6.87
CA ASN A 40 15.96 -3.80 7.63
C ASN A 40 16.37 -2.59 6.77
N ARG A 41 16.73 -2.82 5.51
CA ARG A 41 17.02 -1.76 4.56
C ARG A 41 15.79 -0.89 4.30
N LEU A 42 14.66 -1.51 3.92
CA LEU A 42 13.40 -0.79 3.66
C LEU A 42 12.96 0.04 4.88
N ARG A 43 13.05 -0.54 6.09
CA ARG A 43 12.71 0.19 7.33
C ARG A 43 13.59 1.42 7.54
N LYS A 44 14.89 1.33 7.25
CA LYS A 44 15.81 2.48 7.33
C LYS A 44 15.46 3.55 6.31
N GLU A 45 15.13 3.16 5.07
CA GLU A 45 14.71 4.09 4.01
C GLU A 45 13.42 4.83 4.42
N ILE A 46 12.42 4.12 4.97
CA ILE A 46 11.19 4.75 5.48
C ILE A 46 11.48 5.73 6.62
N ILE A 47 12.31 5.35 7.60
CA ILE A 47 12.66 6.22 8.72
C ILE A 47 13.39 7.47 8.23
N ALA A 48 14.36 7.32 7.31
CA ALA A 48 15.09 8.45 6.75
C ALA A 48 14.17 9.42 6.00
N GLY A 49 13.21 8.91 5.21
CA GLY A 49 12.22 9.76 4.57
C GLY A 49 11.31 10.46 5.59
N LEU A 50 10.87 9.77 6.65
CA LEU A 50 10.09 10.43 7.70
C LEU A 50 10.90 11.55 8.37
N GLU A 51 12.19 11.36 8.62
CA GLU A 51 13.06 12.40 9.17
C GLU A 51 13.23 13.59 8.21
N GLU A 52 13.32 13.33 6.89
CA GLU A 52 13.43 14.36 5.86
C GLU A 52 12.15 15.21 5.74
N TYR A 53 10.98 14.59 5.92
CA TYR A 53 9.67 15.24 5.77
C TYR A 53 9.01 15.60 7.11
N ASP A 54 9.80 15.87 8.16
CA ASP A 54 9.33 16.28 9.50
C ASP A 54 8.25 15.37 10.12
N GLY A 55 8.36 14.07 9.83
CA GLY A 55 7.45 13.01 10.27
C GLY A 55 6.15 12.92 9.47
N GLU A 56 5.98 13.73 8.42
CA GLU A 56 4.78 13.72 7.58
C GLU A 56 4.90 12.76 6.40
N ILE A 57 3.90 11.90 6.25
CA ILE A 57 3.78 11.06 5.05
C ILE A 57 3.06 11.89 3.99
N THR A 58 3.81 12.33 2.99
CA THR A 58 3.30 13.11 1.85
C THR A 58 3.45 12.33 0.54
N TYR A 59 2.91 12.86 -0.55
CA TYR A 59 3.10 12.28 -1.88
C TYR A 59 4.55 12.43 -2.39
N ASP A 60 5.23 13.49 -1.95
CA ASP A 60 6.58 13.83 -2.40
C ASP A 60 7.67 13.13 -1.57
N MET A 61 7.30 12.56 -0.41
CA MET A 61 8.18 11.75 0.44
C MET A 61 8.83 10.58 -0.32
#